data_AF-A0AAW2QZG3-F1
#
_entry.id   AF-A0AAW2QZG3-F1
#
_cell.length_a   1.000
_cell.length_b   1.000
_cell.length_c   1.000
_cell.angle_alpha   90.00
_cell.angle_beta   90.00
_cell.angle_gamma   90.00
#
_symmetry.space_group_name_H-M   'P 1'
#
loop_
_entity.id
_entity.type
_entity.pdbx_description
1 polymer ?
#
loop_
_entity_poly.entity_id
_entity_poly.type
_entity_poly.pdbx_seq_one_letter_code
_entity_poly.pdbx_strand_id
1 'polypeptide(L)'
;MCKTVNALILGARDMPIITMLEGIRNLMMTRMQVNRDKTRQWDSLIFPKIKKVLEKNTKEASECIPMKADDWHFQIMGPYDQHTIDLLQRSCSCRKWDLTGIPCRHSISVIWCINEEPETYVLDYYRVSTYLKAYEPAFLPLTS
;
A
#
# COMPACT_ATOMS: atom_id res chain seq x y z
N MET A 1 2.15 -18.69 1.86
CA MET A 1 3.15 -18.62 0.77
C MET A 1 2.51 -17.99 -0.46
N CYS A 2 3.12 -16.94 -1.02
CA CYS A 2 2.56 -16.15 -2.13
C CYS A 2 2.49 -16.98 -3.43
N LYS A 3 1.36 -16.94 -4.16
CA LYS A 3 1.12 -17.73 -5.40
C LYS A 3 2.26 -17.62 -6.43
N THR A 4 2.95 -16.48 -6.48
CA THR A 4 4.09 -16.23 -7.37
C THR A 4 5.29 -17.12 -7.04
N VAL A 5 5.57 -17.32 -5.75
CA VAL A 5 6.68 -18.20 -5.30
C VAL A 5 6.31 -19.66 -5.58
N ASN A 6 5.04 -20.02 -5.34
CA ASN A 6 4.58 -21.39 -5.58
C ASN A 6 4.62 -21.77 -7.07
N ALA A 7 4.25 -20.86 -7.98
CA ALA A 7 4.33 -21.08 -9.42
C ALA A 7 5.78 -21.21 -9.93
N LEU A 8 6.70 -20.43 -9.37
CA LEU A 8 8.12 -20.45 -9.75
C LEU A 8 8.86 -21.71 -9.26
N ILE A 9 8.38 -22.34 -8.19
CA ILE A 9 9.01 -23.54 -7.60
C ILE A 9 8.47 -24.83 -8.23
N LEU A 10 7.39 -24.79 -9.01
CA LEU A 10 6.79 -26.00 -9.60
C LEU A 10 7.81 -26.84 -10.39
N GLY A 11 8.62 -26.21 -11.25
CA GLY A 11 9.67 -26.92 -12.00
C GLY A 11 10.90 -27.30 -11.18
N ALA A 12 11.09 -26.71 -10.00
CA ALA A 12 12.24 -26.98 -9.13
C ALA A 12 11.97 -28.10 -8.10
N ARG A 13 10.71 -28.52 -7.93
CA ARG A 13 10.32 -29.60 -6.99
C ARG A 13 10.81 -30.98 -7.41
N ASP A 14 11.00 -31.20 -8.70
CA ASP A 14 11.48 -32.48 -9.24
C ASP A 14 13.01 -32.52 -9.38
N MET A 15 13.71 -31.45 -8.96
CA MET A 15 15.17 -31.36 -8.99
C MET A 15 15.79 -31.82 -7.66
N PRO A 16 17.09 -32.22 -7.66
CA PRO A 16 17.84 -32.42 -6.42
C PRO A 16 17.76 -31.20 -5.51
N ILE A 17 17.72 -31.43 -4.19
CA ILE A 17 17.52 -30.37 -3.19
C ILE A 17 18.50 -29.21 -3.32
N ILE A 18 19.75 -29.49 -3.68
CA ILE A 18 20.80 -28.48 -3.87
C ILE A 18 20.43 -27.54 -5.03
N THR A 19 20.07 -28.09 -6.18
CA THR A 19 19.65 -27.33 -7.37
C THR A 19 18.40 -26.50 -7.11
N MET A 20 17.43 -27.05 -6.36
CA MET A 20 16.22 -26.32 -5.96
C MET A 20 16.57 -25.10 -5.09
N LEU A 21 17.45 -25.26 -4.09
CA LEU A 21 17.86 -24.17 -3.19
C LEU A 21 18.66 -23.08 -3.92
N GLU A 22 19.54 -23.47 -4.85
CA GLU A 22 20.24 -22.52 -5.72
C GLU A 22 19.28 -21.72 -6.61
N GLY A 23 18.28 -22.39 -7.20
CA GLY A 23 17.23 -21.73 -7.97
C GLY A 23 16.44 -20.71 -7.14
N ILE A 24 16.04 -21.08 -5.91
CA ILE A 24 15.35 -20.17 -4.99
C ILE A 24 16.23 -18.97 -4.63
N ARG A 25 17.52 -19.18 -4.35
CA ARG A 25 18.47 -18.10 -4.05
C ARG A 25 18.59 -17.12 -5.22
N ASN A 26 18.75 -17.62 -6.45
CA ASN A 26 18.88 -16.79 -7.66
C ASN A 26 17.60 -15.97 -7.92
N LEU A 27 16.43 -16.58 -7.71
CA LEU A 27 15.14 -15.88 -7.80
C LEU A 27 15.02 -14.76 -6.75
N MET A 28 15.38 -15.05 -5.50
CA MET A 28 15.39 -14.06 -4.41
C MET A 28 16.33 -12.90 -4.72
N MET A 29 17.58 -13.20 -5.12
CA MET A 29 18.59 -12.21 -5.50
C MET A 29 18.08 -11.27 -6.60
N THR A 30 17.56 -11.84 -7.69
CA THR A 30 17.04 -11.09 -8.83
C THR A 30 15.85 -10.22 -8.42
N ARG A 31 14.90 -10.79 -7.67
CA ARG A 31 13.70 -10.07 -7.23
C ARG A 31 14.02 -8.91 -6.29
N MET A 32 14.93 -9.11 -5.34
CA MET A 32 15.38 -8.08 -4.42
C MET A 32 16.05 -6.93 -5.18
N GLN A 33 16.95 -7.24 -6.12
CA GLN A 33 17.64 -6.23 -6.92
C GLN A 33 16.67 -5.44 -7.81
N VAL A 34 15.82 -6.12 -8.58
CA VAL A 34 14.83 -5.47 -9.45
C VAL A 34 13.88 -4.56 -8.65
N ASN A 35 13.49 -4.96 -7.45
CA ASN A 35 12.63 -4.13 -6.61
C ASN A 35 13.37 -2.91 -6.06
N ARG A 36 14.64 -3.02 -5.64
CA ARG A 36 15.45 -1.86 -5.24
C ARG A 36 15.56 -0.84 -6.37
N ASP A 37 15.91 -1.31 -7.57
CA ASP A 37 16.11 -0.41 -8.72
C ASP A 37 14.81 0.29 -9.12
N LYS A 38 13.67 -0.40 -9.05
CA LYS A 38 12.34 0.21 -9.25
C LYS A 38 12.03 1.27 -8.18
N THR A 39 12.25 0.95 -6.90
CA THR A 39 11.91 1.86 -5.80
C THR A 39 12.77 3.11 -5.79
N ARG A 40 14.04 3.02 -6.22
CA ARG A 40 14.94 4.16 -6.38
C ARG A 40 14.47 5.18 -7.43
N GLN A 41 13.58 4.77 -8.34
CA GLN A 41 13.02 5.65 -9.39
C GLN A 41 11.73 6.35 -8.94
N TRP A 42 11.25 6.09 -7.72
CA TRP A 42 10.00 6.68 -7.22
C TRP A 42 10.30 7.88 -6.33
N ASP A 43 9.92 9.07 -6.81
CA ASP A 43 10.09 10.34 -6.08
C ASP A 43 8.86 10.74 -5.23
N SER A 44 7.87 9.85 -5.11
CA SER A 44 6.64 10.09 -4.34
C SER A 44 6.69 9.52 -2.92
N LEU A 45 5.79 9.97 -2.04
CA LEU A 45 5.72 9.45 -0.68
C LEU A 45 5.22 7.99 -0.65
N ILE A 46 4.23 7.67 -1.48
CA ILE A 46 3.70 6.31 -1.65
C ILE A 46 3.99 5.74 -3.04
N PHE A 47 3.97 4.42 -3.20
CA PHE A 47 4.29 3.81 -4.50
C PHE A 47 3.16 3.96 -5.55
N PRO A 48 3.49 3.95 -6.86
CA PRO A 48 2.56 4.38 -7.93
C PRO A 48 1.21 3.67 -7.95
N LYS A 49 1.17 2.39 -7.55
CA LYS A 49 -0.08 1.63 -7.50
C LYS A 49 -1.05 2.19 -6.46
N ILE A 50 -0.57 2.60 -5.30
CA ILE A 50 -1.41 3.17 -4.23
C ILE A 50 -1.80 4.60 -4.57
N LYS A 51 -0.87 5.36 -5.18
CA LYS A 51 -1.16 6.70 -5.70
C LYS A 51 -2.36 6.68 -6.66
N LYS A 52 -2.42 5.73 -7.60
CA LYS A 52 -3.56 5.55 -8.50
C LYS A 52 -4.88 5.22 -7.78
N VAL A 53 -4.83 4.44 -6.70
CA VAL A 53 -6.02 4.13 -5.89
C VAL A 53 -6.49 5.39 -5.16
N LEU A 54 -5.56 6.14 -4.58
CA LEU A 54 -5.85 7.39 -3.89
C LEU A 54 -6.46 8.41 -4.86
N GLU A 55 -5.83 8.64 -6.02
CA GLU A 55 -6.35 9.52 -7.09
C GLU A 55 -7.76 9.15 -7.54
N LYS A 56 -8.11 7.86 -7.58
CA LYS A 56 -9.48 7.43 -7.87
C LYS A 56 -10.43 7.86 -6.74
N ASN A 57 -10.09 7.57 -5.49
CA ASN A 57 -10.91 7.92 -4.34
C ASN A 57 -11.07 9.45 -4.22
N THR A 58 -10.03 10.20 -4.55
CA THR A 58 -9.99 11.67 -4.62
C THR A 58 -11.04 12.24 -5.56
N LYS A 59 -11.22 11.64 -6.75
CA LYS A 59 -12.25 12.09 -7.71
C LYS A 59 -13.66 11.88 -7.19
N GLU A 60 -13.89 10.81 -6.44
CA GLU A 60 -15.20 10.50 -5.84
C GLU A 60 -15.47 11.32 -4.56
N ALA A 61 -14.43 11.94 -3.97
CA ALA A 61 -14.54 12.66 -2.70
C ALA A 61 -15.29 13.99 -2.81
N SER A 62 -15.30 14.62 -4.00
CA SER A 62 -15.99 15.90 -4.24
C SER A 62 -17.51 15.81 -4.08
N GLU A 63 -18.06 14.60 -4.16
CA GLU A 63 -19.50 14.35 -4.00
C GLU A 63 -19.90 14.16 -2.52
N CYS A 64 -18.94 14.19 -1.60
CA CYS A 64 -19.15 13.96 -0.18
C CYS A 64 -19.09 15.28 0.60
N ILE A 65 -20.06 15.50 1.49
CA ILE A 65 -20.19 16.71 2.30
C ILE A 65 -19.84 16.38 3.76
N PRO A 66 -18.72 16.90 4.31
CA PRO A 66 -18.32 16.69 5.70
C PRO A 66 -19.07 17.63 6.65
N MET A 67 -19.44 17.11 7.80
CA MET A 67 -19.99 17.84 8.94
C MET A 67 -19.18 17.50 10.18
N LYS A 68 -18.49 18.49 10.74
CA LYS A 68 -17.61 18.33 11.90
C LYS A 68 -18.45 18.19 13.17
N ALA A 69 -18.22 17.11 13.94
CA ALA A 69 -18.82 16.93 15.27
C ALA A 69 -17.88 17.42 16.37
N ASP A 70 -16.61 17.06 16.28
CA ASP A 70 -15.51 17.56 17.11
C ASP A 70 -14.20 17.56 16.30
N ASP A 71 -13.05 17.72 16.95
CA ASP A 71 -11.75 17.79 16.28
C ASP A 71 -11.36 16.52 15.50
N TRP A 72 -11.89 15.36 15.87
CA TRP A 72 -11.51 14.07 15.28
C TRP A 72 -12.67 13.36 14.58
N HIS A 73 -13.92 13.68 14.94
CA HIS A 73 -15.10 12.98 14.47
C HIS A 73 -15.93 13.81 13.49
N PHE A 74 -16.33 13.17 12.39
CA PHE A 74 -17.12 13.78 11.33
C PHE A 74 -18.25 12.86 10.89
N GLN A 75 -19.39 13.46 10.55
CA GLN A 75 -20.42 12.84 9.75
C GLN A 75 -20.21 13.25 8.29
N ILE A 76 -20.28 12.30 7.37
CA ILE A 76 -20.18 12.50 5.93
C ILE A 76 -21.52 12.14 5.31
N MET A 77 -22.09 13.05 4.53
CA MET A 77 -23.18 12.75 3.61
C MET A 77 -22.59 12.56 2.21
N GLY A 78 -22.68 11.34 1.70
CA GLY A 78 -22.44 11.05 0.29
C GLY A 78 -23.74 11.20 -0.53
N PRO A 79 -23.69 10.94 -1.84
CA PRO A 79 -24.85 11.06 -2.72
C PRO A 79 -26.00 10.12 -2.37
N TYR A 80 -25.69 8.95 -1.80
CA TYR A 80 -26.65 7.87 -1.55
C TYR A 80 -26.47 7.22 -0.17
N ASP A 81 -25.51 7.69 0.62
CA ASP A 81 -25.08 7.06 1.85
C ASP A 81 -24.64 8.10 2.89
N GLN A 82 -24.63 7.67 4.15
CA GLN A 82 -24.09 8.45 5.25
C GLN A 82 -23.10 7.61 6.03
N HIS A 83 -21.98 8.22 6.40
CA HIS A 83 -20.90 7.56 7.11
C HIS A 83 -20.33 8.45 8.22
N THR A 84 -19.74 7.82 9.22
CA THR A 84 -18.89 8.49 10.20
C THR A 84 -17.41 8.26 9.90
N ILE A 85 -16.59 9.26 10.26
CA ILE A 85 -15.13 9.24 10.20
C ILE A 85 -14.59 9.52 11.60
N ASP A 86 -13.57 8.76 11.98
CA ASP A 86 -12.70 9.03 13.13
C ASP A 86 -11.28 9.21 12.58
N LEU A 87 -10.79 10.46 12.58
CA LEU A 87 -9.47 10.81 12.07
C LEU A 87 -8.35 10.31 12.98
N LEU A 88 -8.58 10.25 14.29
CA LEU A 88 -7.58 9.80 15.25
C LEU A 88 -7.30 8.31 15.06
N GLN A 89 -8.37 7.51 14.89
CA GLN A 89 -8.28 6.08 14.61
C GLN A 89 -8.04 5.77 13.13
N ARG A 90 -8.04 6.79 12.26
CA ARG A 90 -7.93 6.63 10.79
C ARG A 90 -8.97 5.64 10.26
N SER A 91 -10.22 5.79 10.70
CA SER A 91 -11.30 4.86 10.46
C SER A 91 -12.45 5.52 9.71
N CYS A 92 -13.17 4.70 8.94
CA CYS A 92 -14.43 5.09 8.32
C CYS A 92 -15.46 3.97 8.52
N SER A 93 -16.69 4.33 8.88
CA SER A 93 -17.79 3.35 8.98
C SER A 93 -18.05 2.56 7.69
N CYS A 94 -17.59 3.01 6.51
CA CYS A 94 -17.62 2.22 5.27
C CYS A 94 -16.56 1.10 5.21
N ARG A 95 -15.70 0.99 6.23
CA ARG A 95 -14.63 -0.01 6.45
C ARG A 95 -13.51 -0.05 5.41
N LYS A 96 -13.60 0.71 4.31
CA LYS A 96 -12.56 0.72 3.27
C LYS A 96 -11.22 1.19 3.82
N TRP A 97 -11.19 2.25 4.63
CA TRP A 97 -9.94 2.75 5.21
C TRP A 97 -9.35 1.74 6.21
N ASP A 98 -10.18 1.20 7.10
CA ASP A 98 -9.78 0.18 8.08
C ASP A 98 -9.18 -1.06 7.43
N LEU A 99 -9.78 -1.54 6.33
CA LEU A 99 -9.38 -2.78 5.67
C LEU A 99 -8.15 -2.61 4.78
N THR A 100 -8.01 -1.44 4.15
CA THR A 100 -6.97 -1.23 3.13
C THR A 100 -5.83 -0.36 3.62
N GLY A 101 -6.02 0.41 4.69
CA GLY A 101 -5.07 1.44 5.11
C GLY A 101 -4.96 2.64 4.17
N ILE A 102 -5.87 2.75 3.19
CA ILE A 102 -5.90 3.83 2.21
C ILE A 102 -7.18 4.65 2.47
N PRO A 103 -7.08 5.98 2.63
CA PRO A 103 -8.26 6.83 2.78
C PRO A 103 -9.28 6.58 1.67
N CYS A 104 -10.54 6.37 2.06
CA CYS A 104 -11.64 6.24 1.10
C CYS A 104 -12.16 7.63 0.70
N ARG A 105 -13.08 7.71 -0.27
CA ARG A 105 -13.68 8.98 -0.72
C ARG A 105 -14.22 9.84 0.44
N HIS A 106 -14.83 9.22 1.45
CA HIS A 106 -15.39 9.89 2.63
C HIS A 106 -14.29 10.51 3.49
N SER A 107 -13.25 9.72 3.79
CA SER A 107 -12.10 10.16 4.56
C SER A 107 -11.32 11.28 3.86
N ILE A 108 -11.16 11.20 2.54
CA ILE A 108 -10.49 12.21 1.74
C ILE A 108 -11.22 13.55 1.82
N SER A 109 -12.56 13.54 1.70
CA SER A 109 -13.37 14.76 1.83
C SER A 109 -13.17 15.43 3.20
N VAL A 110 -13.12 14.65 4.29
CA VAL A 110 -12.80 15.16 5.64
C VAL A 110 -11.38 15.72 5.72
N ILE A 111 -10.38 15.00 5.21
CA ILE A 111 -8.97 15.42 5.22
C ILE A 111 -8.79 16.76 4.50
N TRP A 112 -9.47 16.97 3.37
CA TRP A 112 -9.48 18.25 2.69
C TRP A 112 -10.22 19.34 3.45
N CYS A 113 -11.32 19.01 4.13
CA CYS A 113 -12.05 19.96 4.98
C CYS A 113 -11.18 20.55 6.08
N ILE A 114 -10.18 19.80 6.57
CA ILE A 114 -9.19 20.28 7.56
C ILE A 114 -7.90 20.78 6.91
N ASN A 115 -7.89 20.95 5.59
CA ASN A 115 -6.77 21.47 4.80
C ASN A 115 -5.48 20.64 4.93
N GLU A 116 -5.61 19.31 5.01
CA GLU A 116 -4.50 18.37 5.03
C GLU A 116 -4.41 17.54 3.73
N GLU A 117 -3.30 16.83 3.57
CA GLU A 117 -2.98 16.06 2.36
C GLU A 117 -3.31 14.56 2.55
N PRO A 118 -4.24 13.97 1.75
CA PRO A 118 -4.61 12.56 1.88
C PRO A 118 -3.45 11.56 1.81
N GLU A 119 -2.37 11.88 1.09
CA GLU A 119 -1.19 11.01 0.98
C GLU A 119 -0.53 10.73 2.36
N THR A 120 -0.62 11.67 3.32
CA THR A 120 -0.02 11.52 4.66
C THR A 120 -0.81 10.57 5.57
N TYR A 121 -2.06 10.28 5.21
CA TYR A 121 -3.00 9.43 5.95
C TYR A 121 -2.98 7.97 5.48
N VAL A 122 -2.27 7.67 4.39
CA VAL A 122 -2.02 6.30 3.94
C VAL A 122 -1.12 5.57 4.95
N LEU A 123 -1.41 4.30 5.22
CA LEU A 123 -0.57 3.49 6.12
C LEU A 123 0.89 3.44 5.67
N ASP A 124 1.80 3.47 6.64
CA ASP A 124 3.23 3.52 6.41
C ASP A 124 3.79 2.33 5.62
N TYR A 125 3.10 1.19 5.64
CA TYR A 125 3.42 0.02 4.81
C TYR A 125 3.45 0.34 3.30
N TYR A 126 2.75 1.39 2.87
CA TYR A 126 2.69 1.83 1.49
C TYR A 126 3.71 2.92 1.14
N ARG A 127 4.48 3.42 2.11
CA ARG A 127 5.51 4.42 1.85
C ARG A 127 6.66 3.83 1.04
N VAL A 128 7.18 4.62 0.11
CA VAL A 128 8.36 4.28 -0.69
C VAL A 128 9.55 3.98 0.20
N SER A 129 9.74 4.74 1.28
CA SER A 129 10.81 4.53 2.25
C SER A 129 10.70 3.19 3.00
N THR A 130 9.49 2.81 3.44
CA THR A 130 9.23 1.51 4.08
C THR A 130 9.46 0.37 3.09
N TYR A 131 8.99 0.52 1.86
CA TYR A 131 9.22 -0.46 0.81
C TYR A 131 10.71 -0.63 0.52
N LEU A 132 11.47 0.47 0.41
CA LEU A 132 12.92 0.42 0.18
C LEU A 132 13.64 -0.33 1.31
N LYS A 133 13.33 -0.03 2.58
CA LYS A 133 13.90 -0.74 3.73
C LYS A 133 13.62 -2.25 3.67
N ALA A 134 12.42 -2.65 3.23
CA ALA A 134 12.07 -4.06 3.11
C ALA A 134 12.89 -4.80 2.04
N TYR A 135 13.37 -4.11 1.00
CA TYR A 135 14.19 -4.67 -0.09
C TYR A 135 15.66 -4.28 -0.01
N GLU A 136 16.08 -3.55 1.01
CA GLU A 136 17.48 -3.17 1.24
C GLU A 136 18.41 -4.39 1.37
N PRO A 137 18.06 -5.46 2.13
CA PRO A 137 18.91 -6.64 2.24
C PRO A 137 19.23 -7.29 0.88
N ALA A 138 20.48 -7.68 0.68
CA ALA A 138 20.94 -8.33 -0.54
C ALA A 138 21.28 -9.80 -0.29
N PHE A 139 20.81 -10.66 -1.19
CA PHE A 139 21.34 -12.02 -1.30
C PHE A 139 22.64 -11.93 -2.09
N LEU A 140 23.76 -12.34 -1.46
CA LEU A 140 25.07 -12.25 -2.08
C LEU A 140 25.34 -13.45 -3.02
N PRO A 141 26.21 -13.27 -4.02
CA PRO A 141 26.80 -14.37 -4.76
C PRO A 141 27.50 -15.36 -3.82
N LEU A 142 27.43 -16.64 -4.16
CA LEU A 142 28.23 -17.69 -3.54
C LEU A 142 29.26 -18.13 -4.57
N THR A 143 30.49 -18.29 -4.14
CA THR A 143 31.53 -18.98 -4.91
C THR A 143 31.37 -20.47 -4.67
N SER A 144 31.17 -21.22 -5.75
CA SER A 144 31.28 -22.68 -5.79
C SER A 144 32.73 -23.13 -5.74
#